data_AF-A0A0D6QVJ7-F1
#
_entry.id   AF-A0A0D6QVJ7-F1
#
_cell.length_a   1.000
_cell.length_b   1.000
_cell.length_c   1.000
_cell.angle_alpha   90.00
_cell.angle_beta   90.00
_cell.angle_gamma   90.00
#
_symmetry.space_group_name_H-M   'P 1'
#
loop_
_entity.id
_entity.type
_entity.pdbx_description
1 polymer ?
#
loop_
_entity_poly.entity_id
_entity_poly.type
_entity_poly.pdbx_seq_one_letter_code
_entity_poly.pdbx_strand_id
1 'polypeptide(L)'
;MAAAEMDDSQISGHEKQQPPTPSPREEVCAKVWATCAHWLALVVQVVAAFIQNATSVGRLFTLLGLQSLVCASVPSFQPLIPDKQQQQQHQHHRALLPPCSAQDADKFTVVLDLDETLVCAYESSSLPPFIHNQATHAGIKWFELQCISVDKEGEGKQKVNHVTVYERPGLQEFLLRASEFAELVLFTAGLEGYARPLVDKIDPENRISARLYRPATVTTKYRDHVKDLSLLARDLRRTVIIDNNPFSFLLQPVNGIPCVPFTGAHPDDQQLLRVLLPLLKQLATQNDVRPLLYEKFHMPAWFQKRGIPACDWPS
;
A
#
# COMPACT_ATOMS: atom_id res chain seq x y z
N MET A 1 -41.50 89.60 -9.46
CA MET A 1 -40.72 90.82 -9.73
C MET A 1 -39.39 90.39 -10.33
N ALA A 2 -39.06 90.96 -11.50
CA ALA A 2 -37.77 90.96 -12.23
C ALA A 2 -37.21 89.57 -12.61
N ALA A 3 -37.28 89.09 -13.86
CA ALA A 3 -36.82 89.66 -15.14
C ALA A 3 -35.32 89.96 -15.16
N ALA A 4 -34.57 89.12 -15.89
CA ALA A 4 -33.37 89.50 -16.62
C ALA A 4 -33.15 88.47 -17.75
N GLU A 5 -33.58 88.86 -18.95
CA GLU A 5 -33.01 88.37 -20.21
C GLU A 5 -31.55 88.80 -20.31
N MET A 6 -30.69 87.96 -20.89
CA MET A 6 -29.60 88.44 -21.73
C MET A 6 -29.22 87.38 -22.77
N ASP A 7 -28.88 87.92 -23.92
CA ASP A 7 -28.95 87.43 -25.29
C ASP A 7 -27.73 86.61 -25.74
N ASP A 8 -27.96 85.88 -26.83
CA ASP A 8 -27.04 85.09 -27.63
C ASP A 8 -25.87 85.92 -28.18
N SER A 9 -24.66 85.33 -28.18
CA SER A 9 -23.80 85.26 -29.37
C SER A 9 -22.39 84.80 -29.02
N GLN A 10 -22.04 83.55 -29.36
CA GLN A 10 -20.93 83.25 -30.28
C GLN A 10 -20.75 81.72 -30.39
N ILE A 11 -21.14 81.21 -31.55
CA ILE A 11 -20.74 79.91 -32.07
C ILE A 11 -19.39 80.12 -32.78
N SER A 12 -18.35 79.39 -32.37
CA SER A 12 -17.24 79.02 -33.26
C SER A 12 -16.47 77.80 -32.74
N GLY A 13 -16.62 76.69 -33.48
CA GLY A 13 -15.60 75.67 -33.71
C GLY A 13 -15.02 74.91 -32.51
N HIS A 14 -15.63 73.77 -32.15
CA HIS A 14 -14.88 72.67 -31.53
C HIS A 14 -14.83 71.46 -32.47
N GLU A 15 -13.64 71.29 -33.05
CA GLU A 15 -13.18 70.13 -33.81
C GLU A 15 -13.26 68.87 -32.93
N LYS A 16 -13.91 67.79 -33.43
CA LYS A 16 -13.90 66.48 -32.76
C LYS A 16 -12.48 65.91 -32.83
N GLN A 17 -11.73 66.00 -31.73
CA GLN A 17 -10.47 65.27 -31.58
C GLN A 17 -10.72 63.76 -31.51
N GLN A 18 -10.12 63.03 -32.44
CA GLN A 18 -10.08 61.58 -32.46
C GLN A 18 -9.13 61.08 -31.35
N PRO A 19 -9.45 59.99 -30.63
CA PRO A 19 -8.62 59.53 -29.52
C PRO A 19 -7.19 59.18 -29.97
N PRO A 20 -6.17 59.43 -29.13
CA PRO A 20 -4.77 59.22 -29.49
C PRO A 20 -4.50 57.74 -29.81
N THR A 21 -3.75 57.50 -30.89
CA THR A 21 -3.30 56.16 -31.27
C THR A 21 -2.26 55.65 -30.26
N PRO A 22 -2.39 54.41 -29.76
CA PRO A 22 -1.50 53.87 -28.73
C PRO A 22 -0.07 53.77 -29.25
N SER A 23 0.89 53.96 -28.33
CA SER A 23 2.31 53.87 -28.66
C SER A 23 2.73 52.42 -28.94
N PRO A 24 3.82 52.18 -29.70
CA PRO A 24 4.28 50.83 -30.01
C PRO A 24 4.58 49.95 -28.78
N ARG A 25 4.93 50.57 -27.64
CA ARG A 25 5.16 49.85 -26.38
C ARG A 25 3.86 49.41 -25.71
N GLU A 26 2.79 50.20 -25.83
CA GLU A 26 1.46 49.88 -25.29
C GLU A 26 0.80 48.76 -26.10
N GLU A 27 1.00 48.72 -27.42
CA GLU A 27 0.52 47.62 -28.26
C GLU A 27 1.22 46.29 -27.94
N VAL A 28 2.54 46.32 -27.69
CA VAL A 28 3.29 45.12 -27.30
C VAL A 28 2.85 44.62 -25.93
N CYS A 29 2.67 45.53 -24.96
CA CYS A 29 2.17 45.17 -23.63
C CYS A 29 0.76 44.57 -23.69
N ALA A 30 -0.13 45.16 -24.49
CA ALA A 30 -1.48 44.64 -24.70
C ALA A 30 -1.49 43.24 -25.33
N LYS A 31 -0.59 42.98 -26.30
CA LYS A 31 -0.44 41.65 -26.91
C LYS A 31 0.09 40.62 -25.92
N VAL A 32 1.05 40.99 -25.06
CA VAL A 32 1.57 40.09 -24.01
C VAL A 32 0.47 39.75 -23.00
N TRP A 33 -0.27 40.76 -22.50
CA TRP A 33 -1.39 40.54 -21.59
C TRP A 33 -2.50 39.69 -22.21
N ALA A 34 -2.85 39.93 -23.48
CA ALA A 34 -3.82 39.11 -24.20
C ALA A 34 -3.35 37.65 -24.33
N THR A 35 -2.06 37.43 -24.58
CA THR A 35 -1.48 36.08 -24.68
C THR A 35 -1.49 35.37 -23.33
N CYS A 36 -1.10 36.07 -22.24
CA CYS A 36 -1.16 35.53 -20.88
C CYS A 36 -2.59 35.20 -20.46
N ALA A 37 -3.56 36.07 -20.78
CA ALA A 37 -4.98 35.81 -20.51
C ALA A 37 -5.50 34.59 -21.30
N HIS A 38 -5.04 34.41 -22.54
CA HIS A 38 -5.38 33.25 -23.35
C HIS A 38 -4.82 31.94 -22.76
N TRP A 39 -3.57 31.94 -22.31
CA TRP A 39 -2.97 30.79 -21.64
C TRP A 39 -3.64 30.48 -20.29
N LEU A 40 -4.01 31.51 -19.53
CA LEU A 40 -4.76 31.33 -18.28
C LEU A 40 -6.13 30.70 -18.56
N ALA A 41 -6.84 31.19 -19.58
CA ALA A 41 -8.14 30.64 -19.99
C ALA A 41 -8.01 29.17 -20.46
N LEU A 42 -6.95 28.83 -21.19
CA LEU A 42 -6.65 27.46 -21.61
C LEU A 42 -6.40 26.55 -20.40
N VAL A 43 -5.62 26.99 -19.41
CA VAL A 43 -5.36 26.23 -18.18
C VAL A 43 -6.66 26.01 -17.40
N VAL A 44 -7.48 27.05 -17.26
CA VAL A 44 -8.80 26.93 -16.60
C VAL A 44 -9.71 25.95 -17.34
N GLN A 45 -9.72 25.97 -18.68
CA GLN A 45 -10.51 25.01 -19.48
C GLN A 45 -10.02 23.57 -19.33
N VAL A 46 -8.70 23.33 -19.31
CA VAL A 46 -8.13 21.99 -19.11
C VAL A 46 -8.44 21.48 -17.71
N VAL A 47 -8.31 22.32 -16.68
CA VAL A 47 -8.65 21.97 -15.30
C VAL A 47 -10.15 21.70 -15.15
N ALA A 48 -11.00 22.53 -15.77
CA ALA A 48 -12.45 22.32 -15.78
C ALA A 48 -12.85 21.02 -16.49
N ALA A 49 -12.21 20.70 -17.63
CA ALA A 49 -12.42 19.43 -18.33
C ALA A 49 -11.98 18.23 -17.50
N PHE A 50 -10.90 18.35 -16.72
CA PHE A 50 -10.42 17.30 -15.83
C PHE A 50 -11.36 17.09 -14.64
N ILE A 51 -11.90 18.17 -14.07
CA ILE A 51 -12.90 18.11 -12.99
C ILE A 51 -14.23 17.53 -13.51
N GLN A 52 -14.67 17.93 -14.70
CA GLN A 52 -15.89 17.40 -15.33
C GLN A 52 -15.75 15.91 -15.68
N ASN A 53 -14.59 15.49 -16.21
CA ASN A 53 -14.30 14.07 -16.44
C ASN A 53 -14.21 13.28 -15.12
N ALA A 54 -13.64 13.85 -14.06
CA ALA A 54 -13.59 13.21 -12.75
C ALA A 54 -14.98 13.02 -12.13
N THR A 55 -15.95 13.88 -12.46
CA THR A 55 -17.35 13.75 -12.01
C THR A 55 -18.23 12.89 -12.91
N SER A 56 -17.75 12.46 -14.10
CA SER A 56 -18.53 11.65 -15.05
C SER A 56 -18.02 10.20 -15.24
N VAL A 57 -17.03 9.75 -14.47
CA VAL A 57 -16.68 8.30 -14.39
C VAL A 57 -17.62 7.54 -13.43
N GLY A 58 -18.59 8.22 -12.84
CA GLY A 58 -19.61 7.64 -11.96
C GLY A 58 -21.01 7.66 -12.58
N ARG A 59 -21.20 7.08 -13.78
CA ARG A 59 -22.47 6.56 -14.36
C ARG A 59 -22.35 6.43 -15.89
N LEU A 60 -22.22 5.18 -16.38
CA LEU A 60 -22.23 4.64 -17.77
C LEU A 60 -21.01 3.71 -17.86
N PHE A 61 -21.13 2.38 -17.82
CA PHE A 61 -21.73 1.57 -18.87
C PHE A 61 -22.34 0.28 -18.33
N THR A 62 -23.63 0.10 -18.60
CA THR A 62 -24.23 -1.21 -18.89
C THR A 62 -24.88 -1.10 -20.26
N LEU A 63 -24.78 -2.19 -21.02
CA LEU A 63 -25.51 -2.56 -22.24
C LEU A 63 -24.91 -2.27 -23.63
N LEU A 64 -24.86 -3.37 -24.40
CA LEU A 64 -24.62 -3.59 -25.84
C LEU A 64 -23.12 -3.69 -26.20
N GLY A 65 -22.49 -4.84 -26.45
CA GLY A 65 -22.96 -6.12 -26.99
C GLY A 65 -22.40 -6.31 -28.42
N LEU A 66 -21.24 -6.98 -28.53
CA LEU A 66 -20.62 -7.60 -29.74
C LEU A 66 -20.06 -6.63 -30.82
N GLN A 67 -18.91 -6.83 -31.50
CA GLN A 67 -17.78 -7.77 -31.41
C GLN A 67 -16.63 -7.22 -32.31
N SER A 68 -15.38 -7.50 -31.89
CA SER A 68 -14.19 -7.78 -32.73
C SER A 68 -13.52 -6.67 -33.56
N LEU A 69 -12.28 -6.29 -33.19
CA LEU A 69 -11.05 -6.79 -33.81
C LEU A 69 -9.77 -6.12 -33.24
N VAL A 70 -8.78 -6.98 -32.97
CA VAL A 70 -7.34 -6.74 -32.76
C VAL A 70 -6.87 -6.10 -31.45
N CYS A 71 -6.59 -6.95 -30.46
CA CYS A 71 -5.39 -6.79 -29.63
C CYS A 71 -4.86 -8.18 -29.27
N ALA A 72 -3.57 -8.38 -29.52
CA ALA A 72 -2.89 -9.65 -29.44
C ALA A 72 -3.05 -10.31 -28.06
N SER A 73 -3.51 -11.55 -28.10
CA SER A 73 -3.75 -12.46 -26.98
C SER A 73 -2.46 -12.81 -26.25
N VAL A 74 -2.34 -12.35 -25.01
CA VAL A 74 -1.60 -13.08 -23.96
C VAL A 74 -2.52 -14.25 -23.56
N PRO A 75 -2.04 -15.51 -23.51
CA PRO A 75 -2.91 -16.62 -23.15
C PRO A 75 -3.40 -16.43 -21.70
N SER A 76 -4.69 -16.13 -21.58
CA SER A 76 -5.43 -16.16 -20.33
C SER A 76 -5.36 -17.58 -19.79
N PHE A 77 -4.66 -17.74 -18.66
CA PHE A 77 -4.71 -18.95 -17.85
C PHE A 77 -6.18 -19.24 -17.50
N GLN A 78 -6.74 -20.29 -18.09
CA GLN A 78 -7.88 -21.00 -17.51
C GLN A 78 -7.28 -22.13 -16.66
N PRO A 79 -7.38 -22.07 -15.32
CA PRO A 79 -7.12 -23.24 -14.52
C PRO A 79 -8.21 -24.26 -14.88
N LEU A 80 -7.80 -25.39 -15.46
CA LEU A 80 -8.58 -26.62 -15.40
C LEU A 80 -8.96 -26.83 -13.94
N ILE A 81 -10.24 -26.64 -13.59
CA ILE A 81 -10.77 -26.89 -12.25
C ILE A 81 -10.53 -28.38 -11.95
N PRO A 82 -9.61 -28.74 -11.05
CA PRO A 82 -9.64 -30.06 -10.47
C PRO A 82 -10.79 -30.03 -9.45
N ASP A 83 -11.64 -31.04 -9.55
CA ASP A 83 -12.83 -31.27 -8.75
C ASP A 83 -12.70 -30.78 -7.29
N LYS A 84 -13.37 -29.67 -6.95
CA LYS A 84 -13.25 -29.00 -5.65
C LYS A 84 -13.98 -29.72 -4.51
N GLN A 85 -14.57 -30.89 -4.74
CA GLN A 85 -15.43 -31.56 -3.75
C GLN A 85 -14.76 -32.66 -2.92
N GLN A 86 -13.45 -32.95 -3.06
CA GLN A 86 -12.83 -34.05 -2.30
C GLN A 86 -11.68 -33.69 -1.34
N GLN A 87 -11.28 -32.42 -1.21
CA GLN A 87 -10.25 -32.02 -0.22
C GLN A 87 -10.76 -31.21 0.99
N GLN A 88 -12.05 -30.85 1.04
CA GLN A 88 -12.59 -29.97 2.08
C GLN A 88 -13.15 -30.66 3.35
N GLN A 89 -13.01 -31.98 3.53
CA GLN A 89 -13.62 -32.66 4.69
C GLN A 89 -12.68 -33.40 5.66
N HIS A 90 -11.34 -33.25 5.57
CA HIS A 90 -10.44 -33.94 6.50
C HIS A 90 -9.18 -33.17 6.94
N GLN A 91 -9.21 -31.83 7.06
CA GLN A 91 -8.23 -31.14 7.92
C GLN A 91 -8.81 -31.01 9.33
N HIS A 92 -8.63 -32.08 10.12
CA HIS A 92 -8.69 -31.97 11.57
C HIS A 92 -7.81 -30.79 12.03
N HIS A 93 -8.35 -29.98 12.94
CA HIS A 93 -7.76 -28.75 13.48
C HIS A 93 -6.39 -29.00 14.11
N ARG A 94 -5.35 -29.01 13.28
CA ARG A 94 -3.97 -29.02 13.75
C ARG A 94 -3.53 -27.57 13.89
N ALA A 95 -3.14 -27.21 15.12
CA ALA A 95 -2.49 -25.93 15.37
C ALA A 95 -1.30 -25.73 14.41
N LEU A 96 -1.17 -24.51 13.88
CA LEU A 96 -0.08 -24.12 12.98
C LEU A 96 1.26 -24.08 13.69
N LEU A 97 1.26 -23.78 14.99
CA LEU A 97 2.46 -23.77 15.82
C LEU A 97 2.46 -24.97 16.78
N PRO A 98 3.64 -25.50 17.12
CA PRO A 98 3.76 -26.41 18.25
C PRO A 98 3.37 -25.71 19.58
N PRO A 99 3.19 -26.49 20.66
CA PRO A 99 3.08 -25.94 22.00
C PRO A 99 4.20 -24.94 22.28
N CYS A 100 3.90 -23.87 23.02
CA CYS A 100 4.88 -22.83 23.32
C CYS A 100 6.12 -23.44 23.97
N SER A 101 7.31 -22.97 23.58
CA SER A 101 8.54 -23.41 24.23
C SER A 101 8.54 -22.96 25.69
N ALA A 102 9.24 -23.69 26.57
CA ALA A 102 9.36 -23.28 27.97
C ALA A 102 9.99 -21.87 28.13
N GLN A 103 10.77 -21.42 27.15
CA GLN A 103 11.39 -20.09 27.12
C GLN A 103 10.42 -18.98 26.72
N ASP A 104 9.31 -19.33 26.06
CA ASP A 104 8.34 -18.39 25.51
C ASP A 104 6.96 -18.49 26.17
N ALA A 105 6.79 -19.35 27.18
CA ALA A 105 5.50 -19.65 27.81
C ALA A 105 4.74 -18.42 28.33
N ASP A 106 5.47 -17.42 28.83
CA ASP A 106 4.91 -16.15 29.34
C ASP A 106 5.07 -14.99 28.35
N LYS A 107 5.68 -15.23 27.19
CA LYS A 107 5.98 -14.17 26.23
C LYS A 107 4.75 -13.75 25.45
N PHE A 108 4.76 -12.47 25.11
CA PHE A 108 3.86 -11.85 24.14
C PHE A 108 4.18 -12.39 22.74
N THR A 109 3.19 -12.79 21.94
CA THR A 109 3.43 -13.28 20.57
C THR A 109 3.28 -12.14 19.56
N VAL A 110 4.31 -11.94 18.74
CA VAL A 110 4.31 -10.95 17.64
C VAL A 110 4.43 -11.68 16.31
N VAL A 111 3.35 -11.64 15.54
CA VAL A 111 3.30 -12.15 14.18
C VAL A 111 3.76 -11.05 13.23
N LEU A 112 4.76 -11.34 12.41
CA LEU A 112 5.38 -10.41 11.47
C LEU A 112 5.10 -10.87 10.03
N ASP A 113 4.58 -9.97 9.21
CA ASP A 113 4.63 -10.14 7.77
C ASP A 113 6.05 -9.89 7.20
N LEU A 114 6.30 -10.28 5.95
CA LEU A 114 7.60 -10.19 5.30
C LEU A 114 7.71 -9.01 4.32
N ASP A 115 7.02 -9.13 3.19
CA ASP A 115 7.14 -8.25 2.04
C ASP A 115 6.46 -6.91 2.34
N GLU A 116 7.15 -5.82 2.06
CA GLU A 116 6.74 -4.44 2.39
C GLU A 116 6.55 -4.18 3.90
N THR A 117 6.87 -5.16 4.76
CA THR A 117 6.81 -5.05 6.22
C THR A 117 8.22 -5.04 6.84
N LEU A 118 9.02 -6.10 6.61
CA LEU A 118 10.40 -6.22 7.09
C LEU A 118 11.43 -5.97 5.98
N VAL A 119 11.06 -6.26 4.73
CA VAL A 119 11.89 -6.10 3.54
C VAL A 119 11.06 -5.57 2.39
N CYS A 120 11.71 -5.10 1.32
CA CYS A 120 11.05 -4.99 0.02
C CYS A 120 11.90 -5.68 -1.04
N ALA A 121 11.28 -6.39 -1.97
CA ALA A 121 11.96 -7.11 -3.03
C ALA A 121 11.47 -6.67 -4.40
N TYR A 122 12.40 -6.54 -5.34
CA TYR A 122 12.13 -6.26 -6.73
C TYR A 122 12.72 -7.39 -7.57
N GLU A 123 12.09 -7.73 -8.68
CA GLU A 123 12.77 -8.53 -9.70
C GLU A 123 13.94 -7.72 -10.25
N SER A 124 15.15 -8.28 -10.24
CA SER A 124 16.38 -7.54 -10.53
C SER A 124 16.39 -6.95 -11.94
N SER A 125 15.71 -7.60 -12.90
CA SER A 125 15.56 -7.12 -14.28
C SER A 125 14.62 -5.92 -14.43
N SER A 126 13.69 -5.70 -13.49
CA SER A 126 12.70 -4.62 -13.54
C SER A 126 12.91 -3.55 -12.46
N LEU A 127 13.94 -3.69 -11.63
CA LEU A 127 14.32 -2.72 -10.60
C LEU A 127 14.72 -1.37 -11.23
N PRO A 128 14.00 -0.27 -10.93
CA PRO A 128 14.40 1.05 -11.41
C PRO A 128 15.78 1.46 -10.84
N PRO A 129 16.75 1.87 -11.68
CA PRO A 129 18.10 2.19 -11.23
C PRO A 129 18.16 3.29 -10.15
N PHE A 130 17.22 4.24 -10.19
CA PHE A 130 17.18 5.32 -9.20
C PHE A 130 16.91 4.79 -7.79
N ILE A 131 16.06 3.76 -7.64
CA ILE A 131 15.76 3.14 -6.34
C ILE A 131 17.02 2.49 -5.79
N HIS A 132 17.70 1.69 -6.62
CA HIS A 132 18.92 1.01 -6.22
C HIS A 132 20.03 1.96 -5.80
N ASN A 133 20.25 3.00 -6.61
CA ASN A 133 21.24 4.01 -6.32
C ASN A 133 20.89 4.74 -5.02
N GLN A 134 19.66 5.24 -4.88
CA GLN A 134 19.24 5.95 -3.67
C GLN A 134 19.40 5.11 -2.41
N ALA A 135 18.91 3.86 -2.42
CA ALA A 135 19.03 2.93 -1.31
C ALA A 135 20.50 2.68 -0.93
N THR A 136 21.36 2.45 -1.92
CA THR A 136 22.79 2.18 -1.71
C THR A 136 23.52 3.41 -1.15
N HIS A 137 23.26 4.61 -1.69
CA HIS A 137 23.86 5.85 -1.19
C HIS A 137 23.43 6.17 0.25
N ALA A 138 22.20 5.80 0.62
CA ALA A 138 21.70 5.94 1.98
C ALA A 138 22.15 4.82 2.94
N GLY A 139 22.90 3.82 2.45
CA GLY A 139 23.38 2.72 3.27
C GLY A 139 22.30 1.71 3.67
N ILE A 140 21.18 1.62 2.93
CA ILE A 140 20.22 0.53 3.12
C ILE A 140 20.92 -0.79 2.80
N LYS A 141 20.87 -1.76 3.73
CA LYS A 141 21.39 -3.10 3.49
C LYS A 141 20.53 -3.81 2.44
N TRP A 142 21.17 -4.39 1.43
CA TRP A 142 20.50 -5.13 0.38
C TRP A 142 21.33 -6.34 -0.06
N PHE A 143 20.66 -7.30 -0.69
CA PHE A 143 21.30 -8.48 -1.28
C PHE A 143 20.48 -9.01 -2.45
N GLU A 144 21.13 -9.82 -3.28
CA GLU A 144 20.45 -10.56 -4.35
C GLU A 144 20.14 -11.98 -3.90
N LEU A 145 19.03 -12.49 -4.41
CA LEU A 145 18.55 -13.84 -4.14
C LEU A 145 18.08 -14.50 -5.43
N GLN A 146 18.42 -15.78 -5.59
CA GLN A 146 17.94 -16.61 -6.68
C GLN A 146 16.73 -17.39 -6.20
N CYS A 147 15.58 -17.13 -6.81
CA CYS A 147 14.32 -17.79 -6.54
C CYS A 147 14.07 -18.84 -7.61
N ILE A 148 13.86 -20.08 -7.21
CA ILE A 148 13.50 -21.15 -8.11
C ILE A 148 11.97 -21.20 -8.20
N SER A 149 11.41 -20.99 -9.39
CA SER A 149 9.96 -21.15 -9.59
C SER A 149 9.58 -22.63 -9.60
N VAL A 150 8.36 -22.92 -9.17
CA VAL A 150 7.79 -24.27 -9.26
C VAL A 150 7.43 -24.62 -10.71
N ASP A 151 7.15 -23.60 -11.53
CA ASP A 151 6.86 -23.75 -12.94
C ASP A 151 8.10 -24.22 -13.71
N LYS A 152 7.93 -25.33 -14.41
CA LYS A 152 8.91 -25.88 -15.35
C LYS A 152 8.67 -25.23 -16.70
N GLU A 153 9.70 -24.67 -17.31
CA GLU A 153 9.62 -24.26 -18.72
C GLU A 153 9.49 -25.51 -19.62
N GLY A 154 9.17 -25.30 -20.90
CA GLY A 154 8.84 -26.36 -21.88
C GLY A 154 9.88 -27.48 -22.10
N GLU A 155 11.04 -27.41 -21.43
CA GLU A 155 12.08 -28.45 -21.42
C GLU A 155 12.30 -29.12 -20.05
N GLY A 156 11.46 -28.85 -19.05
CA GLY A 156 11.63 -29.37 -17.68
C GLY A 156 12.67 -28.61 -16.84
N LYS A 157 13.28 -27.54 -17.36
CA LYS A 157 14.19 -26.66 -16.62
C LYS A 157 13.38 -25.75 -15.68
N GLN A 158 13.86 -25.65 -14.45
CA GLN A 158 13.34 -24.71 -13.46
C GLN A 158 13.70 -23.28 -13.86
N LYS A 159 12.72 -22.39 -13.91
CA LYS A 159 12.96 -20.97 -14.14
C LYS A 159 13.55 -20.35 -12.86
N VAL A 160 14.70 -19.69 -13.03
CA VAL A 160 15.41 -19.00 -11.95
C VAL A 160 15.16 -17.51 -12.08
N ASN A 161 14.47 -16.93 -11.11
CA ASN A 161 14.26 -15.49 -11.02
C ASN A 161 15.31 -14.88 -10.09
N HIS A 162 15.89 -13.75 -10.48
CA HIS A 162 16.78 -12.97 -9.63
C HIS A 162 15.97 -11.85 -8.98
N VAL A 163 16.05 -11.75 -7.66
CA VAL A 163 15.39 -10.70 -6.89
C VAL A 163 16.42 -9.93 -6.08
N THR A 164 16.29 -8.60 -6.09
CA THR A 164 17.07 -7.70 -5.25
C THR A 164 16.21 -7.30 -4.05
N VAL A 165 16.68 -7.63 -2.85
CA VAL A 165 15.98 -7.44 -1.58
C VAL A 165 16.66 -6.33 -0.79
N TYR A 166 15.87 -5.41 -0.26
CA TYR A 166 16.32 -4.37 0.67
C TYR A 166 15.74 -4.64 2.05
N GLU A 167 16.59 -4.59 3.07
CA GLU A 167 16.15 -4.66 4.47
C GLU A 167 15.53 -3.33 4.89
N ARG A 168 14.39 -3.36 5.58
CA ARG A 168 13.82 -2.15 6.16
C ARG A 168 14.79 -1.58 7.20
N PRO A 169 15.07 -0.26 7.20
CA PRO A 169 16.03 0.32 8.12
C PRO A 169 15.76 -0.06 9.59
N GLY A 170 16.81 -0.53 10.28
CA GLY A 170 16.72 -0.98 11.66
C GLY A 170 16.24 -2.42 11.87
N LEU A 171 16.06 -3.23 10.80
CA LEU A 171 15.57 -4.60 10.90
C LEU A 171 16.30 -5.47 11.91
N GLN A 172 17.63 -5.52 11.86
CA GLN A 172 18.43 -6.34 12.77
C GLN A 172 18.25 -5.93 14.24
N GLU A 173 18.27 -4.62 14.52
CA GLU A 173 18.06 -4.08 15.86
C GLU A 173 16.62 -4.31 16.35
N PHE A 174 15.63 -4.24 15.44
CA PHE A 174 14.24 -4.54 15.72
C PHE A 174 14.05 -6.01 16.12
N LEU A 175 14.58 -6.96 15.33
CA LEU A 175 14.49 -8.40 15.64
C LEU A 175 15.18 -8.73 16.95
N LEU A 176 16.40 -8.20 17.16
CA LEU A 176 17.14 -8.34 18.43
C LEU A 176 16.28 -7.90 19.61
N ARG A 177 15.84 -6.64 19.64
CA ARG A 177 15.13 -6.08 20.80
C ARG A 177 13.73 -6.65 20.97
N ALA A 178 13.02 -6.96 19.90
CA ALA A 178 11.69 -7.55 20.01
C ALA A 178 11.76 -8.98 20.57
N SER A 179 12.76 -9.77 20.17
CA SER A 179 12.94 -11.14 20.65
C SER A 179 13.24 -11.25 22.16
N GLU A 180 13.71 -10.17 22.79
CA GLU A 180 13.97 -10.12 24.24
C GLU A 180 12.69 -10.25 25.07
N PHE A 181 11.55 -9.78 24.56
CA PHE A 181 10.28 -9.73 25.30
C PHE A 181 9.10 -10.39 24.56
N ALA A 182 9.30 -10.85 23.33
CA ALA A 182 8.27 -11.47 22.51
C ALA A 182 8.73 -12.76 21.82
N GLU A 183 7.80 -13.69 21.63
CA GLU A 183 7.92 -14.77 20.65
C GLU A 183 7.65 -14.19 19.26
N LEU A 184 8.65 -14.23 18.38
CA LEU A 184 8.51 -13.72 17.01
C LEU A 184 8.10 -14.85 16.06
N VAL A 185 6.99 -14.67 15.36
CA VAL A 185 6.47 -15.61 14.37
C VAL A 185 6.39 -14.92 13.02
N LEU A 186 7.09 -15.45 12.01
CA LEU A 186 6.89 -15.00 10.64
C LEU A 186 5.62 -15.64 10.10
N PHE A 187 4.71 -14.83 9.55
CA PHE A 187 3.56 -15.33 8.81
C PHE A 187 3.42 -14.51 7.54
N THR A 188 3.81 -15.08 6.39
CA THR A 188 3.81 -14.41 5.08
C THR A 188 2.85 -15.09 4.11
N ALA A 189 2.22 -14.28 3.25
CA ALA A 189 1.52 -14.78 2.06
C ALA A 189 2.50 -15.14 0.92
N GLY A 190 3.81 -15.01 1.11
CA GLY A 190 4.85 -15.45 0.18
C GLY A 190 4.95 -16.97 0.09
N LEU A 191 5.32 -17.47 -1.09
CA LEU A 191 5.63 -18.89 -1.26
C LEU A 191 6.94 -19.24 -0.55
N GLU A 192 7.00 -20.43 0.00
CA GLU A 192 8.13 -20.91 0.78
C GLU A 192 9.46 -20.90 0.01
N GLY A 193 9.45 -21.27 -1.27
CA GLY A 193 10.65 -21.27 -2.13
C GLY A 193 11.29 -19.89 -2.31
N TYR A 194 10.53 -18.81 -2.08
CA TYR A 194 11.01 -17.44 -2.06
C TYR A 194 11.37 -17.00 -0.63
N ALA A 195 10.41 -17.13 0.29
CA ALA A 195 10.49 -16.53 1.61
C ALA A 195 11.53 -17.21 2.51
N ARG A 196 11.68 -18.54 2.43
CA ARG A 196 12.62 -19.30 3.27
C ARG A 196 14.07 -18.81 3.10
N PRO A 197 14.68 -18.84 1.89
CA PRO A 197 16.06 -18.39 1.72
C PRO A 197 16.25 -16.89 1.98
N LEU A 198 15.19 -16.08 1.86
CA LEU A 198 15.22 -14.67 2.21
C LEU A 198 15.35 -14.50 3.73
N VAL A 199 14.51 -15.20 4.49
CA VAL A 199 14.50 -15.13 5.95
C VAL A 199 15.80 -15.66 6.54
N ASP A 200 16.38 -16.71 5.94
CA ASP A 200 17.70 -17.23 6.32
C ASP A 200 18.82 -16.18 6.24
N LYS A 201 18.68 -15.17 5.36
CA LYS A 201 19.66 -14.07 5.23
C LYS A 201 19.42 -12.92 6.21
N ILE A 202 18.15 -12.61 6.52
CA ILE A 202 17.80 -11.46 7.37
C ILE A 202 17.73 -11.82 8.86
N ASP A 203 17.56 -13.09 9.21
CA ASP A 203 17.52 -13.58 10.60
C ASP A 203 18.54 -14.71 10.84
N PRO A 204 19.85 -14.43 10.71
CA PRO A 204 20.90 -15.44 10.87
C PRO A 204 20.99 -16.01 12.29
N GLU A 205 20.46 -15.29 13.27
CA GLU A 205 20.48 -15.67 14.68
C GLU A 205 19.21 -16.44 15.11
N ASN A 206 18.32 -16.75 14.18
CA ASN A 206 17.06 -17.48 14.40
C ASN A 206 16.20 -16.89 15.53
N ARG A 207 16.03 -15.57 15.51
CA ARG A 207 15.17 -14.84 16.45
C ARG A 207 13.69 -15.04 16.16
N ILE A 208 13.35 -15.41 14.93
CA ILE A 208 12.01 -15.82 14.50
C ILE A 208 11.84 -17.30 14.83
N SER A 209 11.05 -17.60 15.86
CA SER A 209 10.84 -18.94 16.41
C SER A 209 10.06 -19.88 15.47
N ALA A 210 9.19 -19.33 14.61
CA ALA A 210 8.41 -20.09 13.66
C ALA A 210 8.14 -19.33 12.36
N ARG A 211 8.02 -20.06 11.25
CA ARG A 211 7.81 -19.50 9.91
C ARG A 211 6.63 -20.16 9.22
N LEU A 212 5.59 -19.37 8.95
CA LEU A 212 4.38 -19.77 8.25
C LEU A 212 4.34 -19.08 6.89
N TYR A 213 4.19 -19.86 5.83
CA TYR A 213 4.19 -19.39 4.44
C TYR A 213 2.77 -19.46 3.85
N ARG A 214 2.62 -19.12 2.56
CA ARG A 214 1.33 -19.10 1.85
C ARG A 214 0.39 -20.30 2.12
N PRO A 215 0.85 -21.57 2.18
CA PRO A 215 -0.05 -22.70 2.44
C PRO A 215 -0.74 -22.68 3.81
N ALA A 216 -0.21 -21.92 4.78
CA ALA A 216 -0.82 -21.74 6.10
C ALA A 216 -1.89 -20.65 6.13
N THR A 217 -2.03 -19.86 5.05
CA THR A 217 -3.09 -18.86 4.91
C THR A 217 -4.42 -19.53 4.57
N VAL A 218 -5.53 -18.84 4.86
CA VAL A 218 -6.89 -19.29 4.56
C VAL A 218 -7.55 -18.39 3.53
N THR A 219 -8.49 -18.97 2.77
CA THR A 219 -9.39 -18.22 1.88
C THR A 219 -10.70 -17.96 2.61
N THR A 220 -11.13 -16.70 2.61
CA THR A 220 -12.44 -16.28 3.08
C THR A 220 -13.33 -15.88 1.91
N LYS A 221 -14.62 -15.63 2.15
CA LYS A 221 -15.51 -15.05 1.13
C LYS A 221 -15.09 -13.65 0.65
N TYR A 222 -14.21 -12.97 1.38
CA TYR A 222 -13.78 -11.60 1.08
C TYR A 222 -12.43 -11.53 0.38
N ARG A 223 -11.49 -12.36 0.82
CA ARG A 223 -10.08 -12.31 0.44
C ARG A 223 -9.44 -13.69 0.55
N ASP A 224 -8.53 -13.94 -0.37
CA ASP A 224 -7.53 -14.99 -0.25
C ASP A 224 -6.38 -14.54 0.66
N HIS A 225 -5.57 -15.52 1.08
CA HIS A 225 -4.34 -15.28 1.83
C HIS A 225 -4.52 -14.56 3.17
N VAL A 226 -5.64 -14.83 3.85
CA VAL A 226 -5.90 -14.30 5.19
C VAL A 226 -5.11 -15.14 6.22
N LYS A 227 -4.53 -14.47 7.21
CA LYS A 227 -3.71 -15.05 8.27
C LYS A 227 -4.57 -15.23 9.51
N ASP A 228 -5.19 -16.40 9.64
CA ASP A 228 -6.06 -16.71 10.78
C ASP A 228 -5.25 -16.97 12.05
N LEU A 229 -5.25 -15.99 12.96
CA LEU A 229 -4.50 -16.07 14.22
C LEU A 229 -5.06 -17.12 15.17
N SER A 230 -6.33 -17.51 15.03
CA SER A 230 -6.94 -18.55 15.88
C SER A 230 -6.28 -19.92 15.68
N LEU A 231 -5.66 -20.13 14.53
CA LEU A 231 -4.96 -21.37 14.18
C LEU A 231 -3.55 -21.46 14.79
N LEU A 232 -3.04 -20.38 15.40
CA LEU A 232 -1.69 -20.36 15.99
C LEU A 232 -1.57 -21.12 17.31
N ALA A 233 -2.70 -21.46 17.96
CA ALA A 233 -2.72 -21.97 19.33
C ALA A 233 -1.91 -21.08 20.30
N ARG A 234 -2.21 -19.77 20.26
CA ARG A 234 -1.73 -18.74 21.18
C ARG A 234 -2.91 -17.95 21.73
N ASP A 235 -2.77 -17.39 22.93
CA ASP A 235 -3.81 -16.53 23.51
C ASP A 235 -3.91 -15.22 22.70
N LEU A 236 -5.07 -14.97 22.08
CA LEU A 236 -5.30 -13.75 21.29
C LEU A 236 -5.24 -12.48 22.15
N ARG A 237 -5.41 -12.56 23.47
CA ARG A 237 -5.18 -11.41 24.37
C ARG A 237 -3.71 -11.00 24.42
N ARG A 238 -2.80 -11.91 24.07
CA ARG A 238 -1.35 -11.76 24.13
C ARG A 238 -0.69 -11.94 22.76
N THR A 239 -1.46 -11.83 21.67
CA THR A 239 -0.98 -11.99 20.29
C THR A 239 -1.29 -10.77 19.45
N VAL A 240 -0.33 -10.29 18.67
CA VAL A 240 -0.56 -9.25 17.65
C VAL A 240 0.00 -9.65 16.30
N ILE A 241 -0.49 -9.03 15.24
CA ILE A 241 0.07 -9.14 13.90
C ILE A 241 0.41 -7.76 13.33
N ILE A 242 1.61 -7.62 12.77
CA ILE A 242 2.05 -6.44 12.02
C ILE A 242 2.05 -6.81 10.54
N ASP A 243 1.27 -6.06 9.76
CA ASP A 243 1.09 -6.31 8.33
C ASP A 243 0.79 -4.99 7.60
N ASN A 244 1.40 -4.80 6.43
CA ASN A 244 1.14 -3.65 5.58
C ASN A 244 -0.22 -3.73 4.88
N ASN A 245 -0.77 -4.94 4.75
CA ASN A 245 -2.08 -5.20 4.18
C ASN A 245 -3.10 -5.54 5.28
N PRO A 246 -4.03 -4.61 5.61
CA PRO A 246 -5.06 -4.87 6.60
C PRO A 246 -5.84 -6.17 6.40
N PHE A 247 -6.11 -6.54 5.15
CA PHE A 247 -6.88 -7.75 4.84
C PHE A 247 -6.20 -9.04 5.29
N SER A 248 -4.88 -9.03 5.50
CA SER A 248 -4.15 -10.18 6.04
C SER A 248 -4.66 -10.58 7.42
N PHE A 249 -5.09 -9.64 8.25
CA PHE A 249 -5.61 -9.90 9.61
C PHE A 249 -7.12 -9.68 9.71
N LEU A 250 -7.83 -9.88 8.59
CA LEU A 250 -9.27 -9.65 8.49
C LEU A 250 -10.08 -10.39 9.56
N LEU A 251 -9.68 -11.60 9.96
CA LEU A 251 -10.41 -12.43 10.93
C LEU A 251 -10.19 -11.99 12.38
N GLN A 252 -9.13 -11.25 12.68
CA GLN A 252 -8.83 -10.72 14.01
C GLN A 252 -8.45 -9.24 13.92
N PRO A 253 -9.38 -8.36 13.51
CA PRO A 253 -9.08 -6.94 13.26
C PRO A 253 -8.55 -6.21 14.49
N VAL A 254 -8.95 -6.63 15.70
CA VAL A 254 -8.52 -6.05 16.97
C VAL A 254 -7.16 -6.55 17.46
N ASN A 255 -6.51 -7.43 16.72
CA ASN A 255 -5.13 -7.89 16.95
C ASN A 255 -4.14 -7.31 15.92
N GLY A 256 -4.64 -6.60 14.90
CA GLY A 256 -3.84 -6.07 13.81
C GLY A 256 -3.23 -4.70 14.09
N ILE A 257 -1.95 -4.57 13.74
CA ILE A 257 -1.19 -3.32 13.70
C ILE A 257 -0.91 -3.03 12.22
N PRO A 258 -1.69 -2.15 11.57
CA PRO A 258 -1.39 -1.76 10.20
C PRO A 258 -0.08 -0.96 10.16
N CYS A 259 0.79 -1.30 9.21
CA CYS A 259 2.05 -0.58 8.99
C CYS A 259 2.09 0.06 7.59
N VAL A 260 2.88 1.11 7.41
CA VAL A 260 3.10 1.67 6.07
C VAL A 260 4.00 0.72 5.28
N PRO A 261 3.64 0.37 4.04
CA PRO A 261 4.48 -0.40 3.14
C PRO A 261 5.88 0.20 3.02
N PHE A 262 6.91 -0.61 3.21
CA PHE A 262 8.30 -0.24 3.01
C PHE A 262 8.69 -0.39 1.54
N THR A 263 9.46 0.58 1.03
CA THR A 263 10.06 0.52 -0.30
C THR A 263 11.50 1.00 -0.24
N GLY A 264 12.34 0.51 -1.16
CA GLY A 264 13.74 0.93 -1.26
C GLY A 264 13.91 2.41 -1.63
N ALA A 265 12.84 3.08 -2.05
CA ALA A 265 12.81 4.51 -2.35
C ALA A 265 12.68 5.40 -1.09
N HIS A 266 12.50 4.80 0.09
CA HIS A 266 12.33 5.51 1.36
C HIS A 266 13.43 5.13 2.37
N PRO A 267 14.67 5.59 2.17
CA PRO A 267 15.79 5.28 3.06
C PRO A 267 15.64 5.81 4.49
N ASP A 268 14.89 6.90 4.65
CA ASP A 268 14.65 7.52 5.96
C ASP A 268 13.49 6.87 6.73
N ASP A 269 13.02 5.68 6.31
CA ASP A 269 12.00 4.93 7.06
C ASP A 269 12.52 4.63 8.48
N GLN A 270 11.74 5.02 9.48
CA GLN A 270 12.05 4.78 10.89
C GLN A 270 10.99 3.91 11.58
N GLN A 271 10.14 3.24 10.81
CA GLN A 271 8.91 2.67 11.34
C GLN A 271 9.15 1.52 12.31
N LEU A 272 10.12 0.64 12.01
CA LEU A 272 10.46 -0.48 12.89
C LEU A 272 10.88 0.02 14.28
N LEU A 273 11.84 0.95 14.35
CA LEU A 273 12.46 1.35 15.62
C LEU A 273 11.73 2.48 16.35
N ARG A 274 11.11 3.43 15.63
CA ARG A 274 10.48 4.60 16.25
C ARG A 274 8.98 4.45 16.46
N VAL A 275 8.32 3.56 15.73
CA VAL A 275 6.86 3.39 15.79
C VAL A 275 6.49 2.02 16.33
N LEU A 276 6.94 0.95 15.68
CA LEU A 276 6.52 -0.42 16.00
C LEU A 276 7.16 -0.92 17.29
N LEU A 277 8.47 -0.82 17.46
CA LEU A 277 9.15 -1.32 18.65
C LEU A 277 8.63 -0.68 19.96
N PRO A 278 8.44 0.65 20.07
CA PRO A 278 7.86 1.26 21.27
C PRO A 278 6.43 0.81 21.52
N LEU A 279 5.61 0.67 20.47
CA LEU A 279 4.24 0.17 20.59
C LEU A 279 4.22 -1.29 21.09
N LEU A 280 5.07 -2.16 20.55
CA LEU A 280 5.19 -3.54 20.99
C LEU A 280 5.62 -3.63 22.46
N LYS A 281 6.55 -2.77 22.91
CA LYS A 281 6.93 -2.70 24.33
C LYS A 281 5.75 -2.28 25.22
N GLN A 282 4.95 -1.31 24.79
CA GLN A 282 3.74 -0.91 25.53
C GLN A 282 2.74 -2.08 25.60
N LEU A 283 2.47 -2.74 24.47
CA LEU A 283 1.53 -3.86 24.38
C LEU A 283 1.98 -5.07 25.21
N ALA A 284 3.29 -5.34 25.27
CA ALA A 284 3.84 -6.43 26.06
C ALA A 284 3.51 -6.31 27.57
N THR A 285 3.21 -5.11 28.07
CA THR A 285 2.79 -4.88 29.46
C THR A 285 1.29 -5.08 29.72
N GLN A 286 0.48 -5.27 28.67
CA GLN A 286 -0.98 -5.37 28.77
C GLN A 286 -1.44 -6.83 28.92
N ASN A 287 -2.35 -7.11 29.85
CA ASN A 287 -2.96 -8.45 29.95
C ASN A 287 -3.80 -8.82 28.72
N ASP A 288 -4.39 -7.81 28.08
CA ASP A 288 -5.13 -7.93 26.83
C ASP A 288 -4.78 -6.75 25.90
N VAL A 289 -4.22 -7.06 24.74
CA VAL A 289 -3.80 -6.06 23.74
C VAL A 289 -4.96 -5.45 22.97
N ARG A 290 -6.09 -6.16 22.89
CA ARG A 290 -7.19 -5.85 21.96
C ARG A 290 -7.88 -4.52 22.25
N PRO A 291 -8.16 -4.13 23.52
CA PRO A 291 -8.75 -2.82 23.81
C PRO A 291 -7.85 -1.66 23.36
N LEU A 292 -6.54 -1.75 23.61
CA LEU A 292 -5.58 -0.71 23.22
C LEU A 292 -5.50 -0.59 21.70
N LEU A 293 -5.42 -1.71 20.99
CA LEU A 293 -5.39 -1.73 19.53
C LEU A 293 -6.69 -1.24 18.91
N TYR A 294 -7.84 -1.56 19.51
CA TYR A 294 -9.14 -1.05 19.09
C TYR A 294 -9.18 0.47 19.14
N GLU A 295 -8.80 1.07 20.27
CA GLU A 295 -8.74 2.53 20.45
C GLU A 295 -7.71 3.18 19.51
N LYS A 296 -6.58 2.51 19.26
CA LYS A 296 -5.50 3.11 18.46
C LYS A 296 -5.77 3.11 16.96
N PHE A 297 -6.42 2.07 16.43
CA PHE A 297 -6.52 1.84 14.99
C PHE A 297 -7.95 1.75 14.46
N HIS A 298 -8.94 1.46 15.31
CA HIS A 298 -10.35 1.29 14.92
C HIS A 298 -10.54 0.36 13.70
N MET A 299 -9.74 -0.71 13.61
CA MET A 299 -9.75 -1.62 12.45
C MET A 299 -11.14 -2.23 12.17
N PRO A 300 -11.96 -2.60 13.16
CA PRO A 300 -13.34 -2.99 12.91
C PRO A 300 -14.13 -1.96 12.09
N ALA A 301 -14.09 -0.68 12.48
CA ALA A 301 -14.79 0.38 11.75
C ALA A 301 -14.18 0.61 10.35
N TRP A 302 -12.86 0.44 10.21
CA TRP A 302 -12.16 0.53 8.92
C TRP A 302 -12.66 -0.52 7.91
N PHE A 303 -12.91 -1.75 8.37
CA PHE A 303 -13.46 -2.84 7.56
C PHE A 303 -14.95 -2.68 7.25
N GLN A 304 -15.74 -2.22 8.22
CA GLN A 304 -17.16 -1.91 8.00
C GLN A 304 -17.36 -0.87 6.90
N LYS A 305 -16.54 0.19 6.89
CA LYS A 305 -16.52 1.20 5.81
C LYS A 305 -16.17 0.62 4.43
N ARG A 306 -15.66 -0.62 4.36
CA ARG A 306 -15.31 -1.35 3.13
C ARG A 306 -16.26 -2.52 2.85
N GLY A 307 -17.41 -2.57 3.52
CA GLY A 307 -18.46 -3.56 3.25
C GLY A 307 -18.26 -4.90 3.95
N ILE A 308 -17.42 -4.99 4.99
CA ILE A 308 -17.24 -6.21 5.79
C ILE A 308 -17.92 -6.02 7.16
N PRO A 309 -19.00 -6.76 7.46
CA PRO A 309 -19.79 -6.56 8.66
C PRO A 309 -19.12 -7.17 9.91
N ALA A 310 -19.44 -6.63 11.08
CA ALA A 310 -18.86 -7.08 12.35
C ALA A 310 -19.25 -8.51 12.76
N CYS A 311 -20.40 -9.00 12.31
CA CYS A 311 -20.88 -10.36 12.62
C CYS A 311 -20.01 -11.47 12.01
N ASP A 312 -19.12 -11.14 11.08
CA ASP A 312 -18.26 -12.11 10.40
C ASP A 312 -16.90 -12.30 11.11
N TRP A 313 -16.67 -11.65 12.25
CA TRP A 313 -15.47 -11.88 13.07
C TRP A 313 -15.71 -12.90 14.18
N PRO A 314 -14.84 -13.92 14.32
CA PRO A 314 -14.90 -14.84 15.45
C PRO A 314 -14.79 -14.06 16.77
N SER A 315 -15.61 -14.44 17.74
CA SER A 315 -15.71 -13.84 19.07
C SER A 315 -14.49 -14.14 19.94
#